data_AF-A0A3A4Z5K8-F1
#
_entry.id   AF-A0A3A4Z5K8-F1
#
_cell.length_a   1.000
_cell.length_b   1.000
_cell.length_c   1.000
_cell.angle_alpha   90.00
_cell.angle_beta   90.00
_cell.angle_gamma   90.00
#
_symmetry.space_group_name_H-M   'P 1'
#
loop_
_entity.id
_entity.type
_entity.pdbx_description
1 polymer ?
#
loop_
_entity_poly.entity_id
_entity_poly.type
_entity_poly.pdbx_seq_one_letter_code
_entity_poly.pdbx_strand_id
1 'polypeptide(L)' 'SVFCLLLGHNAVHAGMAGRTNMVAGHWNGEYTHVPITLAVSRRKRVDPRGRLWSSVVASTGQPAEMS' A
#
# COMPACT_ATOMS: atom_id res chain seq x y z
N SER A 1 12.66 12.72 -5.03
CA SER A 1 12.14 11.60 -4.22
C SER A 1 11.71 12.04 -2.82
N VAL A 2 10.63 12.81 -2.70
CA VAL A 2 10.12 13.35 -1.41
C VAL A 2 9.46 12.28 -0.56
N PHE A 3 8.72 11.35 -1.18
CA PHE A 3 8.02 10.28 -0.47
C PHE A 3 8.97 9.39 0.34
N CYS A 4 10.05 8.89 -0.27
CA CYS A 4 11.01 8.03 0.44
C CYS A 4 11.69 8.75 1.60
N LEU A 5 11.98 10.06 1.44
CA LEU A 5 12.57 10.86 2.50
C LEU A 5 11.61 10.96 3.70
N LEU A 6 10.35 11.31 3.46
CA LEU A 6 9.34 11.43 4.52
C LEU A 6 9.04 10.09 5.18
N LEU A 7 8.96 9.01 4.39
CA LEU A 7 8.78 7.65 4.92
C LEU A 7 9.97 7.24 5.80
N GLY A 8 11.20 7.54 5.36
CA GLY A 8 12.43 7.30 6.11
C GLY A 8 12.48 8.08 7.42
N HIS A 9 12.16 9.38 7.41
CA HIS A 9 12.07 10.19 8.64
C HIS A 9 11.07 9.61 9.64
N ASN A 10 9.88 9.20 9.19
CA ASN A 10 8.89 8.58 10.07
C ASN A 10 9.41 7.26 10.67
N ALA A 11 10.07 6.43 9.88
CA ALA A 11 10.70 5.20 10.37
C ALA A 11 11.79 5.47 11.42
N VAL A 12 12.67 6.44 11.17
CA VAL A 12 13.74 6.83 12.11
C VAL A 12 13.16 7.40 13.40
N HIS A 13 12.21 8.33 13.33
CA HIS A 13 11.57 8.91 14.51
C HIS A 13 10.86 7.84 15.36
N ALA A 14 10.18 6.89 14.71
CA ALA A 14 9.54 5.79 15.42
C ALA A 14 10.57 4.88 16.12
N GLY A 15 11.68 4.56 15.46
CA GLY A 15 12.79 3.82 16.06
C GLY A 15 13.43 4.55 17.24
N MET A 16 13.67 5.86 17.11
CA MET A 16 14.19 6.72 18.19
C MET A 16 13.23 6.82 19.39
N ALA A 17 11.92 6.74 19.14
CA ALA A 17 10.90 6.67 20.18
C ALA A 17 10.73 5.25 20.79
N GLY A 18 11.59 4.29 20.44
CA GLY A 18 11.57 2.93 20.98
C GLY A 18 10.53 2.00 20.36
N ARG A 19 9.89 2.38 19.24
CA ARG A 19 8.94 1.49 18.55
C ARG A 19 9.70 0.44 17.74
N THR A 20 9.29 -0.81 17.89
CA THR A 20 9.84 -1.97 17.18
C THR A 20 8.72 -2.83 16.57
N ASN A 21 9.06 -3.87 15.80
CA ASN A 21 8.13 -4.83 15.21
C ASN A 21 7.01 -4.21 14.37
N MET A 22 7.30 -3.10 13.69
CA MET A 22 6.36 -2.35 12.87
C MET A 22 6.97 -1.93 11.53
N VAL A 23 6.10 -1.64 10.56
CA VAL A 23 6.42 -1.10 9.25
C VAL A 23 5.91 0.34 9.19
N ALA A 24 6.76 1.27 8.78
CA ALA A 24 6.34 2.61 8.41
C ALA A 24 5.67 2.56 7.02
N GLY A 25 4.46 3.12 6.91
CA GLY A 25 3.67 3.12 5.69
C GLY A 25 2.98 4.46 5.45
N HIS A 26 2.21 4.53 4.37
CA HIS A 26 1.37 5.69 4.05
C HIS A 26 -0.03 5.21 3.66
N TRP A 27 -1.04 5.70 4.36
CA TRP A 27 -2.43 5.29 4.17
C TRP A 27 -3.35 6.49 4.34
N ASN A 28 -4.25 6.70 3.37
CA ASN A 28 -5.24 7.77 3.37
C ASN A 28 -4.67 9.18 3.63
N GLY A 29 -3.50 9.49 3.05
CA GLY A 29 -2.84 10.79 3.21
C GLY A 29 -1.97 10.92 4.46
N GLU A 30 -1.92 9.88 5.31
CA GLU A 30 -1.20 9.90 6.58
C GLU A 30 -0.06 8.90 6.60
N TYR A 31 1.03 9.25 7.30
CA TYR A 31 2.10 8.31 7.61
C TYR A 31 1.69 7.43 8.80
N THR A 32 1.84 6.12 8.65
CA THR A 32 1.30 5.13 9.59
C THR A 32 2.39 4.19 10.08
N HIS A 33 2.20 3.65 11.29
CA HIS A 33 3.00 2.56 11.84
C HIS A 33 2.11 1.33 11.96
N VAL A 34 2.45 0.26 11.26
CA VAL A 34 1.63 -0.96 11.22
C VAL A 34 2.45 -2.12 11.78
N PRO A 35 1.96 -2.86 12.79
CA PRO A 35 2.63 -4.08 13.25
C PRO A 35 2.95 -5.04 12.10
N ILE A 36 4.14 -5.64 12.09
CA ILE A 36 4.60 -6.53 11.00
C ILE A 36 3.59 -7.66 10.76
N THR A 37 3.08 -8.27 11.83
CA THR A 37 2.10 -9.36 11.76
C THR A 37 0.82 -8.96 11.04
N LEU A 38 0.34 -7.73 11.26
CA LEU A 38 -0.82 -7.19 10.56
C LEU A 38 -0.49 -6.85 9.10
N ALA A 39 0.67 -6.26 8.84
CA ALA A 39 1.10 -5.90 7.50
C ALA A 39 1.22 -7.12 6.56
N VAL A 40 1.61 -8.28 7.09
CA VAL A 40 1.75 -9.52 6.31
C VAL A 40 0.50 -10.41 6.35
N SER A 41 -0.51 -10.08 7.16
CA SER A 41 -1.71 -10.92 7.34
C SER A 41 -2.53 -11.08 6.06
N ARG A 42 -2.54 -10.06 5.20
CA ARG A 42 -3.27 -10.04 3.93
C ARG A 42 -2.52 -9.18 2.91
N ARG A 43 -2.65 -9.53 1.64
CA ARG A 43 -2.07 -8.78 0.52
C ARG A 43 -3.15 -8.01 -0.23
N LYS A 44 -2.86 -6.75 -0.58
CA LYS A 44 -3.72 -5.96 -1.47
C LYS A 44 -3.80 -6.65 -2.84
N ARG A 45 -5.02 -6.99 -3.27
CA ARG A 45 -5.31 -7.54 -4.60
C ARG A 45 -6.10 -6.49 -5.40
N VAL A 46 -5.89 -6.46 -6.71
CA VAL A 46 -6.78 -5.71 -7.60
C VAL A 46 -8.11 -6.43 -7.62
N ASP A 47 -9.20 -5.69 -7.46
CA ASP A 47 -10.55 -6.20 -7.65
C ASP A 47 -10.85 -6.26 -9.16
N PRO A 48 -11.03 -7.45 -9.76
CA PRO A 48 -11.34 -7.58 -11.18
C PRO A 48 -12.69 -6.97 -11.56
N ARG A 49 -13.59 -6.77 -10.60
CA ARG A 49 -14.89 -6.11 -10.81
C ARG A 49 -14.87 -4.62 -10.43
N GLY A 50 -13.72 -4.12 -9.98
CA GLY A 50 -13.54 -2.76 -9.54
C GLY A 50 -13.14 -1.80 -10.67
N ARG A 51 -13.38 -0.51 -10.44
CA ARG A 51 -13.11 0.57 -11.42
C ARG A 51 -11.70 0.52 -12.01
N LEU A 52 -10.69 0.24 -11.17
CA LEU A 52 -9.29 0.18 -11.61
C LEU A 52 -9.10 -0.85 -12.73
N TRP A 53 -9.67 -2.05 -12.57
CA TRP A 53 -9.56 -3.10 -13.59
C TRP A 53 -10.45 -2.81 -14.81
N SER A 54 -11.64 -2.23 -14.59
CA SER A 54 -12.50 -1.79 -15.68
C SER A 54 -11.81 -0.79 -16.61
N SER A 55 -10.98 0.12 -16.07
CA SER A 55 -10.17 1.03 -16.87
C SER A 55 -9.14 0.29 -17.73
N VAL A 56 -8.49 -0.76 -17.20
CA VAL A 56 -7.53 -1.58 -17.96
C VAL A 56 -8.23 -2.27 -19.13
N VAL A 57 -9.39 -2.91 -18.88
CA VAL A 57 -10.21 -3.57 -19.90
C VAL A 57 -10.62 -2.59 -21.00
N ALA A 58 -11.14 -1.41 -20.62
CA ALA A 58 -11.55 -0.38 -21.59
C ALA A 58 -10.38 0.16 -22.42
N SER A 59 -9.19 0.33 -21.83
CA SER A 59 -8.01 0.84 -22.53
C SER A 59 -7.33 -0.20 -23.44
N THR A 60 -7.46 -1.48 -23.12
CA THR A 60 -6.80 -2.57 -23.88
C THR A 60 -7.73 -3.23 -24.90
N GLY A 61 -9.05 -3.06 -24.76
CA GLY A 61 -10.05 -3.71 -25.61
C GLY A 61 -10.20 -5.22 -25.33
N GLN A 62 -9.61 -5.72 -24.24
CA GLN A 62 -9.72 -7.13 -23.85
C GLN A 62 -11.14 -7.46 -23.36
N PRO A 63 -11.62 -8.72 -23.50
CA PRO A 63 -12.88 -9.14 -22.89
C PRO A 63 -12.81 -9.03 -21.36
N ALA A 64 -13.92 -8.60 -20.73
CA ALA A 64 -13.99 -8.46 -19.27
C ALA A 64 -13.88 -9.81 -18.53
N GLU A 65 -14.34 -10.88 -19.16
CA GLU A 65 -14.13 -12.26 -18.73
C GLU A 65 -13.56 -13.04 -19.92
N MET A 66 -12.44 -13.73 -19.69
CA MET A 66 -11.95 -14.76 -20.61
C MET A 66 -12.74 -16.03 -20.28
N SER A 67 -13.73 -16.36 -21.11
CA SER A 67 -14.49 -17.62 -21.02
C SER A 67 -13.62 -18.82 -21.37
#